data_AF-A0A526Z332-F1
#
_entry.id   AF-A0A526Z332-F1
#
_cell.length_a   1.000
_cell.length_b   1.000
_cell.length_c   1.000
_cell.angle_alpha   90.00
_cell.angle_beta   90.00
_cell.angle_gamma   90.00
#
_symmetry.space_group_name_H-M   'P 1'
#
loop_
_entity.id
_entity.type
_entity.pdbx_description
1 polymer ?
#
loop_
_entity_poly.entity_id
_entity_poly.type
_entity_poly.pdbx_seq_one_letter_code
_entity_poly.pdbx_strand_id
1 'polypeptide(L)'
;METVHHELAGEPTFEPMIQIDMEIKAFVSAWKHCDYISTYMARMISQNRSDSVHHSNLFSSAFNELLEVAFRTRHADGELACRVSRHGATDRIELTLPCVPEERQFYEQAVSLVAGSDVRERYLNAVSGDLAPSREVVLLELAIDYNATLRVEEADGDAIKLVVDLPLEGLQN
;
A
#
# COMPACT_ATOMS: atom_id res chain seq x y z
N MET A 1 8.27 45.29 -6.70
CA MET A 1 8.74 44.06 -7.37
C MET A 1 8.43 42.95 -6.39
N GLU A 2 7.28 42.31 -6.57
CA GLU A 2 6.75 41.30 -5.64
C GLU A 2 7.67 40.09 -5.60
N THR A 3 8.14 39.76 -4.41
CA THR A 3 8.82 38.50 -4.12
C THR A 3 7.76 37.41 -4.16
N VAL A 4 7.78 36.64 -5.24
CA VAL A 4 7.05 35.37 -5.36
C VAL A 4 7.63 34.44 -4.31
N HIS A 5 6.92 34.29 -3.20
CA HIS A 5 7.15 33.19 -2.27
C HIS A 5 6.78 31.92 -3.03
N HIS A 6 7.80 31.18 -3.46
CA HIS A 6 7.62 29.80 -3.86
C HIS A 6 7.27 29.03 -2.58
N GLU A 7 5.98 28.91 -2.28
CA GLU A 7 5.51 27.94 -1.29
C GLU A 7 6.00 26.57 -1.78
N LEU A 8 7.01 26.03 -1.09
CA LEU A 8 7.27 24.60 -1.09
C LEU A 8 5.97 23.96 -0.60
N ALA A 9 5.17 23.43 -1.52
CA ALA A 9 3.93 22.74 -1.17
C ALA A 9 4.27 21.70 -0.11
N GLY A 10 3.81 21.93 1.13
CA GLY A 10 3.96 20.98 2.22
C GLY A 10 3.28 19.67 1.86
N GLU A 11 3.71 18.58 2.49
CA GLU A 11 3.04 17.29 2.29
C GLU A 11 1.53 17.43 2.58
N PRO A 12 0.65 16.91 1.71
CA PRO A 12 -0.78 17.01 1.93
C PRO A 12 -1.17 16.42 3.28
N THR A 13 -2.03 17.12 4.01
CA THR A 13 -2.52 16.63 5.31
C THR A 13 -3.57 15.56 5.09
N PHE A 14 -3.29 14.33 5.54
CA PHE A 14 -4.23 13.22 5.48
C PHE A 14 -4.98 13.06 6.81
N GLU A 15 -6.31 13.12 6.76
CA GLU A 15 -7.18 12.95 7.91
C GLU A 15 -7.36 11.46 8.25
N PRO A 16 -7.14 11.02 9.50
CA PRO A 16 -7.24 9.61 9.87
C PRO A 16 -8.67 9.08 9.71
N MET A 17 -8.81 7.91 9.08
CA MET A 17 -10.10 7.25 8.86
C MET A 17 -10.28 6.04 9.77
N ILE A 18 -9.32 5.12 9.76
CA ILE A 18 -9.38 3.87 10.51
C ILE A 18 -7.96 3.33 10.73
N GLN A 19 -7.75 2.62 11.84
CA GLN A 19 -6.52 1.91 12.12
C GLN A 19 -6.85 0.53 12.69
N ILE A 20 -6.08 -0.48 12.29
CA ILE A 20 -6.12 -1.83 12.81
C ILE A 20 -4.70 -2.26 13.12
N ASP A 21 -4.50 -2.67 14.37
CA ASP A 21 -3.22 -3.21 14.83
C ASP A 21 -3.44 -4.63 15.36
N MET A 22 -2.52 -5.54 15.04
CA MET A 22 -2.57 -6.93 15.50
C MET A 22 -1.19 -7.58 15.51
N GLU A 23 -1.04 -8.62 16.33
CA GLU A 23 0.17 -9.45 16.29
C GLU A 23 0.36 -10.04 14.89
N ILE A 24 1.57 -9.88 14.33
CA ILE A 24 1.88 -10.40 12.99
C ILE A 24 1.67 -11.91 12.92
N LYS A 25 1.95 -12.62 14.02
CA LYS A 25 1.73 -14.07 14.16
C LYS A 25 0.26 -14.45 13.99
N ALA A 26 -0.65 -13.67 14.54
CA ALA A 26 -2.09 -13.89 14.42
C ALA A 26 -2.54 -13.62 12.97
N PHE A 27 -2.04 -12.54 12.37
CA PHE A 27 -2.32 -12.21 10.98
C PHE A 27 -1.89 -13.34 10.03
N VAL A 28 -0.62 -13.76 10.07
CA VAL A 28 -0.08 -14.78 9.14
C VAL A 28 -0.58 -16.20 9.41
N SER A 29 -1.35 -16.42 10.49
CA SER A 29 -1.87 -17.74 10.83
C SER A 29 -2.92 -18.28 9.84
N ALA A 30 -3.56 -17.40 9.07
CA ALA A 30 -4.51 -17.82 8.04
C ALA A 30 -4.56 -16.81 6.88
N TRP A 31 -4.33 -17.29 5.66
CA TRP A 31 -4.37 -16.49 4.43
C TRP A 31 -5.67 -15.67 4.28
N LYS A 32 -6.80 -16.23 4.72
CA LYS A 32 -8.11 -15.57 4.72
C LYS A 32 -8.16 -14.24 5.48
N HIS A 33 -7.19 -13.96 6.36
CA HIS A 33 -7.12 -12.69 7.06
C HIS A 33 -6.85 -11.51 6.10
N CYS A 34 -6.14 -11.72 5.00
CA CYS A 34 -5.99 -10.71 3.94
C CYS A 34 -7.36 -10.26 3.41
N ASP A 35 -8.21 -11.23 3.04
CA ASP A 35 -9.56 -10.99 2.52
C ASP A 35 -10.49 -10.34 3.57
N TYR A 36 -10.47 -10.85 4.81
CA TYR A 36 -11.34 -10.33 5.87
C TYR A 36 -11.01 -8.89 6.25
N ILE A 37 -9.72 -8.58 6.42
CA ILE A 37 -9.26 -7.25 6.81
C ILE A 37 -9.49 -6.27 5.66
N SER A 38 -9.12 -6.65 4.43
CA SER A 38 -9.30 -5.78 3.26
C SER A 38 -10.77 -5.45 3.01
N THR A 39 -11.65 -6.45 3.00
CA THR A 39 -13.09 -6.29 2.84
C THR A 39 -13.69 -5.42 3.94
N TYR A 40 -13.30 -5.65 5.20
CA TYR A 40 -13.80 -4.87 6.32
C TYR A 40 -13.40 -3.40 6.21
N MET A 41 -12.11 -3.12 5.99
CA MET A 41 -11.61 -1.75 5.90
C MET A 41 -12.22 -1.01 4.71
N ALA A 42 -12.31 -1.65 3.53
CA ALA A 42 -12.93 -1.08 2.35
C ALA A 42 -14.37 -0.62 2.62
N ARG A 43 -15.17 -1.46 3.27
CA ARG A 43 -16.57 -1.14 3.61
C ARG A 43 -16.70 0.00 4.62
N MET A 44 -15.74 0.15 5.51
CA MET A 44 -15.75 1.22 6.52
C MET A 44 -15.40 2.58 5.90
N ILE A 45 -14.41 2.64 5.02
CA ILE A 45 -13.89 3.92 4.49
C ILE A 45 -14.61 4.41 3.22
N SER A 46 -15.40 3.56 2.57
CA SER A 46 -15.99 3.89 1.25
C SER A 46 -17.36 4.56 1.36
N GLN A 47 -17.98 4.60 2.53
CA GLN A 47 -19.38 5.05 2.69
C GLN A 47 -19.61 6.52 2.29
N ASN A 48 -18.58 7.35 2.40
CA ASN A 48 -18.59 8.78 2.08
C ASN A 48 -17.99 9.09 0.69
N ARG A 49 -17.78 8.09 -0.16
CA ARG A 49 -17.32 8.24 -1.55
C ARG A 49 -18.50 8.37 -2.51
N SER A 50 -18.28 9.02 -3.65
CA SER A 50 -19.33 9.30 -4.64
C SER A 50 -19.95 8.03 -5.24
N ASP A 51 -19.11 7.04 -5.55
CA ASP A 51 -19.50 5.67 -5.88
C ASP A 51 -18.87 4.73 -4.85
N SER A 52 -19.58 4.52 -3.74
CA SER A 52 -19.09 3.74 -2.60
C SER A 52 -18.88 2.26 -2.93
N VAL A 53 -19.63 1.71 -3.89
CA VAL A 53 -19.51 0.29 -4.29
C VAL A 53 -18.26 0.10 -5.14
N HIS A 54 -18.10 0.93 -6.18
CA HIS A 54 -16.90 0.88 -7.03
C HIS A 54 -15.64 1.13 -6.22
N HIS A 55 -15.65 2.17 -5.37
CA HIS A 55 -14.54 2.48 -4.49
C HIS A 55 -14.21 1.33 -3.54
N SER A 56 -15.22 0.71 -2.90
CA SER A 56 -15.00 -0.41 -2.00
C SER A 56 -14.39 -1.61 -2.73
N ASN A 57 -14.79 -1.88 -3.97
CA ASN A 57 -14.22 -2.97 -4.75
C ASN A 57 -12.75 -2.71 -5.09
N LEU A 58 -12.43 -1.53 -5.63
CA LEU A 58 -11.05 -1.16 -5.96
C LEU A 58 -10.16 -1.16 -4.72
N PHE A 59 -10.61 -0.52 -3.65
CA PHE A 59 -9.84 -0.44 -2.42
C PHE A 59 -9.61 -1.82 -1.80
N SER A 60 -10.64 -2.68 -1.76
CA SER A 60 -10.49 -4.02 -1.20
C SER A 60 -9.48 -4.86 -1.99
N SER A 61 -9.48 -4.78 -3.33
CA SER A 61 -8.52 -5.51 -4.16
C SER A 61 -7.09 -5.03 -3.93
N ALA A 62 -6.84 -3.72 -4.05
CA ALA A 62 -5.52 -3.12 -3.84
C ALA A 62 -4.99 -3.38 -2.42
N PHE A 63 -5.86 -3.25 -1.42
CA PHE A 63 -5.44 -3.47 -0.05
C PHE A 63 -5.25 -4.96 0.26
N ASN A 64 -6.02 -5.87 -0.34
CA ASN A 64 -5.76 -7.30 -0.24
C ASN A 64 -4.39 -7.66 -0.81
N GLU A 65 -4.06 -7.19 -2.01
CA GLU A 65 -2.74 -7.35 -2.63
C GLU A 65 -1.61 -6.88 -1.69
N LEU A 66 -1.75 -5.69 -1.10
CA LEU A 66 -0.78 -5.17 -0.14
C LEU A 66 -0.67 -6.03 1.14
N LEU A 67 -1.78 -6.55 1.66
CA LEU A 67 -1.78 -7.48 2.79
C LEU A 67 -1.14 -8.82 2.45
N GLU A 68 -1.27 -9.31 1.23
CA GLU A 68 -0.59 -10.52 0.76
C GLU A 68 0.93 -10.35 0.73
N VAL A 69 1.42 -9.14 0.43
CA VAL A 69 2.85 -8.81 0.55
C VAL A 69 3.31 -8.98 2.00
N ALA A 70 2.57 -8.43 2.95
CA ALA A 70 2.87 -8.58 4.38
C ALA A 70 2.72 -10.03 4.85
N PHE A 71 1.73 -10.78 4.36
CA PHE A 71 1.49 -12.17 4.73
C PHE A 71 2.70 -13.05 4.39
N ARG A 72 3.38 -12.74 3.29
CA ARG A 72 4.57 -13.47 2.85
C ARG A 72 5.81 -13.16 3.69
N THR A 73 5.75 -12.26 4.69
CA THR A 73 6.89 -11.97 5.59
C THR A 73 7.42 -13.24 6.24
N ARG A 74 8.74 -13.28 6.47
CA ARG A 74 9.39 -14.38 7.18
C ARG A 74 9.50 -14.13 8.68
N HIS A 75 9.07 -12.95 9.15
CA HIS A 75 9.14 -12.52 10.53
C HIS A 75 7.77 -12.64 11.19
N ALA A 76 7.65 -13.59 12.11
CA ALA A 76 6.41 -13.88 12.83
C ALA A 76 6.32 -13.21 14.22
N ASP A 77 7.31 -12.38 14.59
CA ASP A 77 7.33 -11.65 15.85
C ASP A 77 7.15 -10.14 15.57
N GLY A 78 6.39 -9.47 16.43
CA GLY A 78 6.06 -8.04 16.31
C GLY A 78 4.60 -7.79 15.94
N GLU A 79 4.33 -6.58 15.45
CA GLU A 79 2.99 -6.07 15.19
C GLU A 79 2.83 -5.71 13.71
N LEU A 80 1.67 -6.05 13.15
CA LEU A 80 1.16 -5.49 11.91
C LEU A 80 0.25 -4.32 12.26
N ALA A 81 0.60 -3.12 11.82
CA ALA A 81 -0.25 -1.94 11.97
C ALA A 81 -0.66 -1.44 10.59
N CYS A 82 -1.95 -1.28 10.36
CA CYS A 82 -2.49 -0.67 9.15
C CYS A 82 -3.32 0.55 9.50
N ARG A 83 -2.92 1.71 8.98
CA ARG A 83 -3.65 2.95 9.13
C ARG A 83 -4.09 3.45 7.76
N VAL A 84 -5.37 3.80 7.66
CA VAL A 84 -5.92 4.48 6.49
C VAL A 84 -6.26 5.90 6.87
N SER A 85 -5.82 6.82 6.02
CA SER A 85 -6.08 8.25 6.14
C SER A 85 -6.45 8.83 4.76
N ARG A 86 -7.03 10.03 4.71
CA ARG A 86 -7.60 10.58 3.47
C ARG A 86 -7.20 12.03 3.25
N HIS A 87 -6.87 12.34 1.99
CA HIS A 87 -6.73 13.71 1.50
C HIS A 87 -7.47 13.86 0.17
N GLY A 88 -8.65 14.51 0.21
CA GLY A 88 -9.48 14.69 -0.98
C GLY A 88 -9.84 13.35 -1.66
N ALA A 89 -9.44 13.22 -2.93
CA ALA A 89 -9.66 12.04 -3.77
C ALA A 89 -8.72 10.85 -3.46
N THR A 90 -7.71 11.05 -2.62
CA THR A 90 -6.65 10.07 -2.36
C THR A 90 -6.82 9.46 -0.97
N ASP A 91 -6.85 8.14 -0.91
CA ASP A 91 -6.69 7.38 0.32
C ASP A 91 -5.23 6.95 0.49
N ARG A 92 -4.69 7.10 1.69
CA ARG A 92 -3.34 6.66 2.05
C ARG A 92 -3.43 5.47 2.98
N ILE A 93 -2.79 4.38 2.58
CA ILE A 93 -2.57 3.21 3.42
C ILE A 93 -1.15 3.29 3.95
N GLU A 94 -0.99 3.32 5.27
CA GLU A 94 0.28 3.14 5.97
C GLU A 94 0.29 1.73 6.56
N LEU A 95 1.09 0.82 6.01
CA LEU A 95 1.26 -0.54 6.51
C LEU A 95 2.63 -0.70 7.15
N THR A 96 2.64 -0.83 8.48
CA THR A 96 3.85 -1.13 9.25
C THR A 96 3.94 -2.63 9.50
N LEU A 97 5.07 -3.23 9.16
CA LEU A 97 5.33 -4.65 9.36
C LEU A 97 6.77 -4.91 9.82
N PRO A 98 7.01 -5.99 10.60
CA PRO A 98 8.35 -6.40 10.99
C PRO A 98 9.16 -6.81 9.76
N CYS A 99 10.40 -6.33 9.67
CA CYS A 99 11.23 -6.49 8.50
C CYS A 99 12.70 -6.50 8.89
N VAL A 100 13.41 -7.58 8.57
CA VAL A 100 14.87 -7.63 8.74
C VAL A 100 15.58 -6.74 7.74
N PRO A 101 16.82 -6.29 8.05
CA PRO A 101 17.59 -5.42 7.16
C PRO A 101 17.71 -5.90 5.71
N GLU A 102 17.84 -7.21 5.48
CA GLU A 102 17.94 -7.77 4.12
C GLU A 102 16.60 -7.67 3.36
N GLU A 103 15.47 -7.89 4.03
CA GLU A 103 14.15 -7.71 3.41
C GLU A 103 13.83 -6.24 3.18
N ARG A 104 14.33 -5.35 4.04
CA ARG A 104 14.15 -3.90 3.89
C ARG A 104 14.77 -3.38 2.61
N GLN A 105 16.00 -3.80 2.30
CA GLN A 105 16.67 -3.42 1.05
C GLN A 105 15.86 -3.87 -0.18
N PHE A 106 15.21 -5.02 -0.11
CA PHE A 106 14.32 -5.50 -1.17
C PHE A 106 13.11 -4.56 -1.36
N TYR A 107 12.44 -4.12 -0.30
CA TYR A 107 11.32 -3.19 -0.40
C TYR A 107 11.73 -1.82 -0.96
N GLU A 108 12.86 -1.28 -0.48
CA GLU A 108 13.39 0.00 -0.97
C GLU A 108 13.73 -0.08 -2.47
N GLN A 109 14.32 -1.18 -2.93
CA GLN A 109 14.60 -1.42 -4.34
C GLN A 109 13.31 -1.56 -5.16
N ALA A 110 12.36 -2.40 -4.73
CA ALA A 110 11.10 -2.61 -5.43
C ALA A 110 10.32 -1.30 -5.62
N VAL A 111 10.21 -0.49 -4.56
CA VAL A 111 9.55 0.83 -4.62
C VAL A 111 10.31 1.81 -5.51
N SER A 112 11.65 1.82 -5.46
CA SER A 112 12.46 2.65 -6.37
C SER A 112 12.23 2.27 -7.84
N LEU A 113 11.99 0.99 -8.12
CA LEU A 113 11.72 0.51 -9.48
C LEU A 113 10.34 0.94 -9.99
N VAL A 114 9.35 1.05 -9.10
CA VAL A 114 8.00 1.55 -9.39
C VAL A 114 8.01 3.05 -9.74
N ALA A 115 8.93 3.84 -9.18
CA ALA A 115 9.04 5.27 -9.45
C ALA A 115 9.69 5.63 -10.82
N GLY A 116 10.17 4.63 -11.58
CA GLY A 116 10.83 4.84 -12.88
C GLY A 116 9.84 4.98 -14.05
N SER A 117 10.29 5.48 -15.21
CA SER A 117 9.44 5.63 -16.42
C SER A 117 9.01 4.31 -17.07
N ASP A 118 9.66 3.20 -16.73
CA ASP A 118 9.56 1.93 -17.47
C ASP A 118 8.78 0.85 -16.70
N VAL A 119 7.90 1.25 -15.76
CA VAL A 119 7.13 0.35 -14.86
C VAL A 119 6.43 -0.76 -15.63
N ARG A 120 5.81 -0.42 -16.77
CA ARG A 120 5.04 -1.37 -17.58
C ARG A 120 5.90 -2.42 -18.28
N GLU A 121 7.09 -2.05 -18.76
CA GLU A 121 8.04 -3.00 -19.36
C GLU A 121 8.60 -3.95 -18.29
N ARG A 122 8.88 -3.42 -17.10
CA ARG A 122 9.34 -4.21 -15.95
C ARG A 122 8.30 -5.20 -15.46
N TYR A 123 7.03 -4.79 -15.38
CA TYR A 123 5.93 -5.68 -15.06
C TYR A 123 5.85 -6.87 -16.02
N LEU A 124 5.90 -6.61 -17.34
CA LEU A 124 5.87 -7.68 -18.35
C LEU A 124 7.04 -8.65 -18.20
N ASN A 125 8.24 -8.14 -17.88
CA ASN A 125 9.42 -8.98 -17.66
C ASN A 125 9.32 -9.81 -16.36
N ALA A 126 8.70 -9.26 -15.30
CA ALA A 126 8.56 -9.92 -14.02
C ALA A 126 7.44 -10.99 -14.00
N VAL A 127 6.36 -10.79 -14.76
CA VAL A 127 5.23 -11.73 -14.88
C VAL A 127 5.52 -12.89 -15.83
N SER A 128 6.56 -12.79 -16.67
CA SER A 128 6.95 -13.84 -17.62
C SER A 128 7.53 -15.12 -16.98
N GLY A 129 7.54 -15.24 -15.65
CA GLY A 129 8.00 -16.42 -14.92
C GLY A 129 6.87 -17.31 -14.40
N ASP A 130 7.08 -18.64 -14.40
CA ASP A 130 6.11 -19.68 -13.99
C ASP A 130 5.88 -19.79 -12.46
N LEU A 131 6.20 -18.75 -11.67
CA LEU A 131 6.07 -18.74 -10.22
C LEU A 131 4.96 -17.78 -9.77
N ALA A 132 4.40 -18.02 -8.58
CA ALA A 132 3.48 -17.07 -7.94
C ALA A 132 4.10 -15.66 -7.93
N PRO A 133 3.29 -14.59 -8.16
CA PRO A 133 3.81 -13.23 -8.29
C PRO A 133 4.76 -12.90 -7.14
N SER A 134 5.96 -12.41 -7.45
CA SER A 134 6.89 -11.97 -6.41
C SER A 134 6.29 -10.75 -5.69
N ARG A 135 6.75 -10.44 -4.47
CA ARG A 135 6.32 -9.23 -3.75
C ARG A 135 6.52 -7.97 -4.61
N GLU A 136 7.53 -7.95 -5.48
CA GLU A 136 7.80 -6.88 -6.44
C GLU A 136 6.71 -6.76 -7.51
N VAL A 137 6.24 -7.88 -8.06
CA VAL A 137 5.12 -7.88 -9.05
C VAL A 137 3.89 -7.24 -8.44
N VAL A 138 3.55 -7.59 -7.20
CA VAL A 138 2.38 -7.00 -6.51
C VAL A 138 2.53 -5.48 -6.33
N LEU A 139 3.72 -4.99 -5.95
CA LEU A 139 3.94 -3.55 -5.82
C LEU A 139 3.88 -2.82 -7.17
N LEU A 140 4.28 -3.48 -8.27
CA LEU A 140 4.12 -2.97 -9.64
C LEU A 140 2.65 -2.94 -10.07
N GLU A 141 1.87 -3.98 -9.74
CA GLU A 141 0.42 -4.04 -10.01
C GLU A 141 -0.31 -2.89 -9.32
N LEU A 142 0.03 -2.61 -8.05
CA LEU A 142 -0.53 -1.47 -7.32
C LEU A 142 -0.33 -0.14 -8.08
N ALA A 143 0.86 0.09 -8.61
CA ALA A 143 1.16 1.30 -9.35
C ALA A 143 0.50 1.36 -10.74
N ILE A 144 0.44 0.23 -11.44
CA ILE A 144 -0.11 0.17 -12.81
C ILE A 144 -1.64 0.20 -12.79
N ASP A 145 -2.26 -0.66 -12.00
CA ASP A 145 -3.71 -0.91 -12.06
C ASP A 145 -4.50 0.12 -11.25
N TYR A 146 -3.90 0.69 -10.20
CA TYR A 146 -4.57 1.65 -9.32
C TYR A 146 -3.95 3.05 -9.34
N ASN A 147 -2.96 3.29 -10.22
CA ASN A 147 -2.20 4.53 -10.29
C ASN A 147 -1.62 4.94 -8.91
N ALA A 148 -1.21 3.93 -8.13
CA ALA A 148 -0.76 4.14 -6.77
C ALA A 148 0.64 4.77 -6.72
N THR A 149 0.86 5.67 -5.76
CA THR A 149 2.21 6.12 -5.40
C THR A 149 2.69 5.37 -4.18
N LEU A 150 3.87 4.75 -4.27
CA LEU A 150 4.44 3.94 -3.20
C LEU A 150 5.71 4.58 -2.64
N ARG A 151 5.91 4.46 -1.34
CA ARG A 151 7.17 4.80 -0.66
C ARG A 151 7.41 3.85 0.52
N VAL A 152 8.68 3.69 0.88
CA VAL A 152 9.09 2.98 2.10
C VAL A 152 9.65 4.02 3.07
N GLU A 153 9.16 3.97 4.30
CA GLU A 153 9.64 4.78 5.41
C GLU A 153 10.23 3.88 6.49
N GLU A 154 11.19 4.41 7.24
CA GLU A 154 11.67 3.77 8.47
C GLU A 154 10.56 3.79 9.52
N ALA A 155 10.38 2.67 10.20
CA ALA A 155 9.60 2.59 11.42
C ALA A 155 10.53 2.29 12.61
N ASP A 156 10.03 2.43 13.83
CA ASP A 156 10.82 2.13 15.02
C ASP A 156 11.20 0.64 15.08
N GLY A 157 12.46 0.36 15.43
CA GLY A 157 12.98 -1.01 15.55
C GLY A 157 13.23 -1.70 14.21
N ASP A 158 13.12 -3.04 14.18
CA ASP A 158 13.25 -3.87 12.97
C ASP A 158 11.93 -3.91 12.19
N ALA A 159 11.41 -2.74 11.82
CA ALA A 159 10.17 -2.59 11.08
C ALA A 159 10.31 -1.59 9.93
N ILE A 160 9.48 -1.77 8.92
CA ILE A 160 9.31 -0.79 7.84
C ILE A 160 7.86 -0.32 7.81
N LYS A 161 7.65 0.86 7.24
CA LYS A 161 6.32 1.32 6.85
C LYS A 161 6.25 1.44 5.33
N LEU A 162 5.39 0.64 4.72
CA LEU A 162 4.97 0.82 3.33
C LEU A 162 3.85 1.86 3.30
N VAL A 163 4.05 2.95 2.57
CA VAL A 163 3.00 3.95 2.38
C VAL A 163 2.54 3.96 0.93
N VAL A 164 1.23 3.78 0.74
CA VAL A 164 0.59 3.64 -0.56
C VAL A 164 -0.53 4.65 -0.67
N ASP A 165 -0.38 5.60 -1.60
CA ASP A 165 -1.38 6.62 -1.90
C ASP A 165 -2.20 6.16 -3.12
N LEU A 166 -3.51 5.99 -2.92
CA LEU A 166 -4.48 5.44 -3.88
C LEU A 166 -5.47 6.52 -4.34
N PRO A 167 -5.32 7.07 -5.56
CA PRO A 167 -6.23 8.06 -6.12
C PRO A 167 -7.45 7.39 -6.80
N LEU A 168 -8.28 6.67 -6.02
CA LEU A 168 -9.34 5.81 -6.58
C LEU A 168 -10.59 6.58 -7.04
N GLU A 169 -10.83 7.80 -6.55
CA GLU A 169 -11.96 8.61 -7.02
C GLU A 169 -11.75 9.04 -8.48
N GLY A 170 -12.65 8.59 -9.36
CA GLY A 170 -12.59 8.89 -10.79
C GLY A 170 -11.72 7.94 -11.61
N LEU A 171 -11.12 6.92 -10.99
CA LEU A 171 -10.46 5.83 -11.71
C LEU A 171 -11.52 5.02 -12.47
N GLN A 172 -11.46 5.11 -13.81
CA GLN A 172 -12.26 4.29 -14.71
C GLN A 172 -11.38 3.11 -15.15
N ASN A 173 -11.78 1.89 -14.81
CA ASN A 173 -11.15 0.67 -15.33
C ASN A 173 -11.39 0.54 -16.83
#